data_AF-A0AAE1JW23-F1
#
_entry.id   AF-A0AAE1JW23-F1
#
_cell.length_a   1.000
_cell.length_b   1.000
_cell.length_c   1.000
_cell.angle_alpha   90.00
_cell.angle_beta   90.00
_cell.angle_gamma   90.00
#
_symmetry.space_group_name_H-M   'P 1'
#
loop_
_entity.id
_entity.type
_entity.pdbx_description
1 polymer ?
#
loop_
_entity_poly.entity_id
_entity_poly.type
_entity_poly.pdbx_seq_one_letter_code
_entity_poly.pdbx_strand_id
1 'polypeptide(L)' 'MKVDAMGHALQFTAFYGSPREEERKALWDWLDVIAGTTLDQWLVAGDFNEIADVKEKKEGNAATIGTCRVFGID' A
#
# COMPACT_ATOMS: atom_id res chain seq x y z
N MET A 1 -5.05 18.66 4.62
CA MET A 1 -6.16 17.68 4.70
C MET A 1 -6.84 17.89 6.04
N LYS A 2 -8.16 18.16 6.06
CA LYS A 2 -8.93 18.20 7.32
C LYS A 2 -9.50 16.81 7.53
N VAL A 3 -9.13 16.17 8.63
CA VAL A 3 -9.71 14.90 9.06
C VAL A 3 -10.71 15.27 10.15
N ASP A 4 -12.00 15.11 9.87
CA ASP A 4 -13.06 15.21 10.88
C ASP A 4 -13.42 13.78 11.30
N ALA A 5 -12.82 13.34 12.39
CA ALA A 5 -13.11 12.05 12.98
C ALA A 5 -14.12 12.30 14.10
N MET A 6 -15.40 12.02 13.83
CA MET A 6 -16.53 12.24 14.74
C MET A 6 -16.43 11.38 16.02
N GLY A 7 -15.47 11.64 16.90
CA GLY A 7 -15.22 10.89 18.13
C GLY A 7 -14.50 9.54 17.95
N HIS A 8 -14.10 9.19 16.73
CA HIS A 8 -13.38 7.95 16.43
C HIS A 8 -11.88 8.24 16.26
N ALA A 9 -11.01 7.42 16.84
CA ALA A 9 -9.57 7.53 16.58
C ALA A 9 -9.28 6.91 15.21
N LEU A 10 -8.76 7.71 14.26
CA LEU A 10 -8.22 7.23 13.00
C LEU A 10 -6.69 7.26 13.08
N GLN A 11 -6.07 6.11 12.93
CA GLN A 11 -4.63 6.03 12.72
C GLN A 11 -4.34 6.28 11.24
N PHE A 12 -3.34 7.10 10.96
CA PHE A 12 -2.92 7.42 9.60
C PHE A 12 -1.44 7.10 9.42
N THR A 13 -1.13 6.28 8.41
CA THR A 13 0.24 5.97 8.01
C THR A 13 0.49 6.48 6.60
N ALA A 14 1.39 7.43 6.45
CA ALA A 14 1.90 7.82 5.15
C ALA A 14 2.88 6.75 4.63
N PHE A 15 2.71 6.33 3.39
CA PHE A 15 3.51 5.24 2.79
C PHE A 15 4.33 5.74 1.60
N TYR A 16 5.58 5.28 1.51
CA TYR A 16 6.40 5.43 0.29
C TYR A 16 7.14 4.12 0.04
N GLY A 17 6.68 3.36 -0.96
CA GLY A 17 7.31 2.10 -1.37
C GLY A 17 8.61 2.35 -2.12
N SER A 18 9.61 1.49 -1.93
CA SER A 18 10.84 1.58 -2.74
C SER A 18 10.55 1.20 -4.20
N PRO A 19 11.20 1.85 -5.19
CA PRO A 19 11.20 1.37 -6.57
C PRO A 19 11.88 0.00 -6.71
N ARG A 20 12.67 -0.44 -5.71
CA ARG A 20 13.32 -1.75 -5.68
C ARG A 20 12.41 -2.75 -4.97
N GLU A 21 12.08 -3.84 -5.66
CA GLU A 21 11.10 -4.83 -5.19
C GLU A 21 11.46 -5.46 -3.84
N GLU A 22 12.74 -5.78 -3.61
CA GLU A 22 13.21 -6.38 -2.35
C GLU A 22 12.99 -5.44 -1.15
N GLU A 23 13.30 -4.16 -1.30
CA GLU A 23 13.11 -3.14 -0.26
C GLU A 23 11.61 -2.86 -0.04
N ARG A 24 10.82 -2.86 -1.12
CA ARG A 24 9.38 -2.68 -1.05
C ARG A 24 8.69 -3.84 -0.33
N LYS A 25 9.12 -5.09 -0.59
CA LYS A 25 8.60 -6.27 0.10
C LYS A 25 8.81 -6.18 1.61
N ALA A 26 10.00 -5.78 2.06
CA ALA A 26 10.25 -5.60 3.49
C ALA A 26 9.29 -4.58 4.12
N LEU A 27 9.01 -3.48 3.42
CA LEU A 27 8.07 -2.46 3.88
C LEU A 27 6.61 -2.96 3.97
N TRP A 28 6.19 -3.80 3.02
CA TRP A 28 4.88 -4.48 3.08
C TRP A 28 4.81 -5.47 4.25
N ASP A 29 5.84 -6.30 4.45
CA ASP A 29 5.88 -7.24 5.57
C ASP A 29 5.76 -6.50 6.93
N TRP A 30 6.29 -5.27 7.03
CA TRP A 30 6.08 -4.39 8.20
C TRP A 30 4.65 -3.87 8.35
N LEU A 31 3.99 -3.51 7.25
CA LEU A 31 2.58 -3.09 7.29
C LEU A 31 1.68 -4.23 7.77
N ASP A 32 1.94 -5.47 7.36
CA ASP A 32 1.18 -6.64 7.80
C ASP A 32 1.29 -6.85 9.32
N VAL A 33 2.48 -6.64 9.88
CA VAL A 33 2.69 -6.69 11.34
C VAL A 33 1.88 -5.60 12.04
N ILE A 34 1.90 -4.37 11.52
CA ILE A 34 1.14 -3.25 12.09
C ILE A 34 -0.36 -3.53 11.98
N ALA A 35 -0.83 -4.06 10.85
CA ALA A 35 -2.23 -4.44 10.63
C ALA A 35 -2.74 -5.39 11.71
N GLY A 36 -1.94 -6.41 12.06
CA GLY A 36 -2.26 -7.37 13.12
C GLY A 36 -2.32 -6.78 14.53
N THR A 37 -1.78 -5.58 14.73
CA THR A 37 -1.75 -4.89 16.04
C THR A 37 -2.70 -3.69 16.12
N THR A 38 -3.32 -3.31 15.01
CA THR A 38 -4.14 -2.10 14.94
C THR A 38 -5.59 -2.42 15.30
N LEU A 39 -6.07 -1.82 16.39
CA LEU A 39 -7.42 -2.04 16.93
C LEU A 39 -8.45 -1.00 16.47
N ASP A 40 -7.97 0.17 16.04
CA ASP A 40 -8.79 1.29 15.58
C ASP A 40 -8.88 1.32 14.05
N GLN A 41 -9.67 2.26 13.51
CA GLN A 41 -9.68 2.52 12.07
C GLN A 41 -8.28 2.96 11.62
N TRP A 42 -7.77 2.37 10.54
CA TRP A 42 -6.45 2.64 10.01
C TRP A 42 -6.51 3.00 8.52
N LEU A 43 -5.94 4.15 8.17
CA LEU A 43 -5.78 4.60 6.80
C LEU A 43 -4.29 4.61 6.44
N VAL A 44 -3.91 3.80 5.46
CA VAL A 44 -2.58 3.81 4.85
C VAL A 44 -2.69 4.44 3.48
N ALA A 45 -1.91 5.48 3.20
CA ALA A 45 -1.94 6.15 1.90
C ALA A 45 -0.58 6.72 1.50
N GLY A 46 -0.30 6.70 0.20
CA GLY A 46 0.90 7.30 -0.38
C GLY A 46 1.26 6.67 -1.72
N ASP A 47 2.52 6.77 -2.11
CA ASP A 47 3.03 6.14 -3.34
C ASP A 47 3.57 4.76 -3.01
N PHE A 48 2.87 3.72 -3.46
CA PHE A 48 3.26 2.35 -3.17
C PHE A 48 4.38 1.83 -4.05
N ASN A 49 4.72 2.51 -5.17
CA ASN A 49 5.63 2.00 -6.19
C ASN A 49 5.32 0.55 -6.61
N GLU A 50 4.04 0.17 -6.58
CA GLU A 50 3.50 -1.11 -7.01
C GLU A 50 2.54 -0.89 -8.17
N ILE A 51 2.43 -1.88 -9.06
CA ILE A 51 1.50 -1.83 -10.18
C ILE A 51 0.22 -2.52 -9.72
N ALA A 52 -0.86 -1.77 -9.58
CA ALA A 52 -2.16 -2.31 -9.16
C ALA A 52 -2.98 -2.85 -10.35
N ASP A 53 -2.78 -2.26 -11.53
CA ASP A 53 -3.32 -2.78 -12.79
C ASP A 53 -2.22 -2.73 -13.87
N VAL A 54 -2.12 -3.79 -14.68
CA VAL A 54 -1.21 -3.88 -15.83
C VAL A 54 -1.33 -2.66 -16.77
N LYS A 55 -2.52 -2.03 -16.82
CA LYS A 55 -2.81 -0.81 -17.59
C LYS A 55 -2.22 0.47 -17.01
N GLU A 56 -1.79 0.48 -15.75
CA GLU A 56 -1.16 1.66 -15.12
C GLU A 56 0.24 1.92 -15.67
N LYS A 57 0.93 0.88 -16.15
CA LYS A 57 2.25 1.01 -16.76
C LYS A 57 2.15 1.69 -18.12
N LYS A 58 2.41 3.00 -18.15
CA LYS A 58 2.44 3.81 -19.38
C LYS A 58 3.79 3.78 -20.10
N GLU A 59 4.90 3.51 -19.39
CA GLU A 59 6.27 3.53 -19.93
C GLU A 59 7.15 2.43 -19.31
N GLY A 60 8.09 1.85 -20.08
CA GLY A 60 8.99 0.75 -19.67
C GLY A 60 8.63 -0.64 -20.24
N ASN A 61 9.36 -1.69 -19.85
CA ASN A 61 9.04 -3.07 -20.24
C ASN A 61 7.64 -3.45 -19.72
N ALA A 62 6.84 -4.08 -20.59
CA ALA A 62 5.47 -4.52 -20.28
C ALA A 62 5.43 -5.21 -18.92
N ALA A 63 4.51 -4.79 -18.04
CA ALA A 63 4.20 -5.57 -16.85
C ALA A 63 3.73 -6.95 -17.32
N THR A 64 4.51 -7.98 -17.03
CA THR A 64 4.00 -9.34 -17.10
C THR A 64 2.98 -9.52 -15.98
N ILE A 65 1.97 -10.37 -16.21
CA ILE A 65 0.89 -10.65 -15.24
C ILE A 65 1.44 -11.01 -13.84
N GLY A 66 2.67 -11.56 -13.75
CA GLY A 66 3.33 -11.85 -12.46
C GLY A 66 3.87 -10.65 -11.67
N THR A 67 3.96 -9.44 -12.26
CA THR A 67 4.37 -8.20 -11.57
C THR A 67 3.19 -7.37 -11.06
N CYS A 68 1.97 -7.72 -11.48
CA CYS A 68 0.73 -7.11 -11.00
C CYS A 68 0.17 -7.99 -9.90
N ARG A 69 0.26 -7.55 -8.63
CA ARG A 69 -0.44 -8.26 -7.56
C ARG A 69 -1.91 -7.90 -7.63
N VAL A 70 -2.77 -8.91 -7.69
CA VAL A 70 -4.21 -8.70 -7.53
C VAL A 70 -4.43 -8.33 -6.07
N PHE A 71 -4.79 -7.08 -5.83
CA PHE A 71 -5.24 -6.64 -4.51
C PHE A 71 -6.67 -7.14 -4.29
N GLY A 72 -6.81 -8.34 -3.76
CA GLY A 72 -8.08 -8.91 -3.30
C GLY A 72 -8.13 -8.91 -1.77
N ILE A 73 -9.23 -8.43 -1.20
CA ILE A 73 -9.57 -8.69 0.19
C ILE A 73 -10.17 -10.10 0.20
N ASP A 74 -9.45 -11.06 0.78
CA ASP A 74 -9.99 -12.38 1.13
C ASP A 74 -10.70 -12.32 2.49
#